data_AF-A0A517YV89-F1
#
_entry.id   AF-A0A517YV89-F1
#
_cell.length_a   1.000
_cell.length_b   1.000
_cell.length_c   1.000
_cell.angle_alpha   90.00
_cell.angle_beta   90.00
_cell.angle_gamma   90.00
#
_symmetry.space_group_name_H-M   'P 1'
#
loop_
_entity.id
_entity.type
_entity.pdbx_description
1 polymer ?
#
loop_
_entity_poly.entity_id
_entity_poly.type
_entity_poly.pdbx_seq_one_letter_code
_entity_poly.pdbx_strand_id
1 'polypeptide(L)'
;MITSRKFKSKATLLLRSCQSIVITSFEDFEHRSVLIADLENKRQLSIWDRLMFIAATATALLQLESRMKAKDFQGFFKVLCEQLRKVDPKGDEMLTHLVMFIHQRAEYGVPFETSIGSWVISNIKGAAPTEAELIVAPQIGEYLADSLNSWWTRI
;
A
#
# COMPACT_ATOMS: atom_id res chain seq x y z
N MET A 1 -7.75 -8.32 27.20
CA MET A 1 -6.74 -9.19 26.56
C MET A 1 -7.24 -9.92 25.29
N ILE A 2 -8.55 -10.14 25.11
CA ILE A 2 -9.13 -10.84 23.92
C ILE A 2 -9.03 -10.02 22.61
N THR A 3 -9.12 -8.69 22.68
CA THR A 3 -9.03 -7.76 21.54
C THR A 3 -7.67 -7.78 20.85
N SER A 4 -6.58 -7.85 21.60
CA SER A 4 -5.21 -7.87 21.05
C SER A 4 -4.94 -9.13 20.22
N ARG A 5 -5.42 -10.30 20.66
CA ARG A 5 -5.26 -11.56 19.91
C ARG A 5 -6.04 -11.55 18.60
N LYS A 6 -7.27 -11.02 18.61
CA LYS A 6 -8.08 -10.84 17.40
C LYS A 6 -7.43 -9.87 16.43
N PHE A 7 -6.96 -8.70 16.89
CA PHE A 7 -6.26 -7.73 16.04
C PHE A 7 -4.98 -8.30 15.44
N LYS A 8 -4.21 -9.07 16.21
CA LYS A 8 -3.02 -9.73 15.68
C LYS A 8 -3.34 -10.67 14.53
N SER A 9 -4.36 -11.52 14.68
CA SER A 9 -4.81 -12.41 13.62
C SER A 9 -5.27 -11.65 12.37
N LYS A 10 -6.05 -10.58 12.55
CA LYS A 10 -6.54 -9.75 11.45
C LYS A 10 -5.40 -9.02 10.73
N ALA A 11 -4.44 -8.47 11.47
CA ALA A 11 -3.26 -7.81 10.91
C ALA A 11 -2.39 -8.79 10.12
N THR A 12 -2.15 -10.00 10.63
CA THR A 12 -1.42 -11.04 9.89
C THR A 12 -2.15 -11.45 8.61
N LEU A 13 -3.48 -11.58 8.65
CA LEU A 13 -4.26 -11.91 7.46
C LEU A 13 -4.19 -10.79 6.42
N LEU A 14 -4.33 -9.52 6.84
CA LEU A 14 -4.18 -8.34 5.96
C LEU A 14 -2.84 -8.38 5.23
N LEU A 15 -1.73 -8.51 5.98
CA LEU A 15 -0.39 -8.51 5.39
C LEU A 15 -0.22 -9.67 4.41
N ARG A 16 -0.72 -10.86 4.73
CA ARG A 16 -0.67 -12.00 3.80
C ARG A 16 -1.50 -11.77 2.53
N SER A 17 -2.70 -11.18 2.66
CA SER A 17 -3.53 -10.83 1.51
C SER A 17 -2.85 -9.78 0.63
N CYS A 18 -2.26 -8.74 1.23
CA CYS A 18 -1.51 -7.73 0.47
C CYS A 18 -0.32 -8.36 -0.26
N GLN A 19 0.46 -9.20 0.43
CA GLN A 19 1.59 -9.89 -0.18
C GLN A 19 1.16 -10.82 -1.32
N SER A 20 0.07 -11.57 -1.14
CA SER A 20 -0.50 -12.41 -2.19
C SER A 20 -0.96 -11.58 -3.39
N ILE A 21 -1.67 -10.46 -3.17
CA ILE A 21 -2.14 -9.59 -4.25
C ILE A 21 -0.98 -9.00 -5.02
N VAL A 22 0.08 -8.55 -4.35
CA VAL A 22 1.28 -8.04 -5.04
C VAL A 22 1.89 -9.14 -5.92
N ILE A 23 2.09 -10.35 -5.38
CA ILE A 23 2.68 -11.46 -6.13
C ILE A 23 1.80 -11.91 -7.31
N THR A 24 0.52 -12.19 -7.07
CA THR A 24 -0.34 -12.84 -8.09
C THR A 24 -0.85 -11.90 -9.17
N SER A 25 -0.81 -10.60 -8.90
CA SER A 25 -1.63 -9.66 -9.65
C SER A 25 -0.79 -8.60 -10.35
N PHE A 26 0.43 -8.32 -9.86
CA PHE A 26 1.35 -7.41 -10.56
C PHE A 26 2.27 -8.07 -11.60
N GLU A 27 2.47 -9.39 -11.58
CA GLU A 27 3.11 -10.12 -12.69
C GLU A 27 2.41 -9.80 -14.04
N ASP A 28 1.08 -9.71 -14.05
CA ASP A 28 0.29 -9.37 -15.25
C ASP A 28 0.33 -7.87 -15.62
N PHE A 29 0.58 -6.98 -14.66
CA PHE A 29 0.62 -5.53 -14.87
C PHE A 29 1.97 -5.07 -15.43
N GLU A 30 3.06 -5.69 -14.96
CA GLU A 30 4.43 -5.52 -15.47
C GLU A 30 4.53 -5.84 -16.97
N HIS A 31 3.81 -6.87 -17.44
CA HIS A 31 3.73 -7.20 -18.86
C HIS A 31 2.93 -6.20 -19.70
N ARG A 32 2.07 -5.37 -19.10
CA ARG A 32 1.15 -4.46 -19.80
C ARG A 32 1.66 -3.03 -19.91
N SER A 33 2.67 -2.64 -19.14
CA SER A 33 3.20 -1.27 -19.13
C SER A 33 4.70 -1.24 -19.40
N VAL A 34 5.07 -0.88 -20.63
CA VAL A 34 6.48 -0.68 -21.06
C VAL A 34 7.22 0.30 -20.14
N LEU A 35 6.52 1.31 -19.61
CA LEU A 35 7.07 2.33 -18.72
C LEU A 35 7.46 1.76 -17.34
N ILE A 36 6.77 0.73 -16.86
CA ILE A 36 7.06 0.07 -15.58
C ILE A 36 8.22 -0.90 -15.73
N ALA A 37 8.24 -1.68 -16.81
CA ALA A 37 9.38 -2.54 -17.15
C ALA A 37 10.70 -1.74 -17.31
N ASP A 38 10.62 -0.51 -17.85
CA ASP A 38 11.77 0.40 -17.96
C ASP A 38 12.22 0.98 -16.61
N LEU A 39 11.30 1.17 -15.65
CA LEU A 39 11.61 1.60 -14.28
C LEU A 39 12.21 0.44 -13.46
N GLU A 40 11.77 -0.80 -13.70
CA GLU A 40 12.25 -2.03 -13.06
C GLU A 40 13.64 -2.46 -13.53
N ASN A 41 13.95 -2.34 -14.83
CA ASN A 41 15.28 -2.67 -15.35
C ASN A 41 16.42 -1.86 -14.69
N LYS A 42 16.09 -0.78 -13.97
CA LYS A 42 17.03 0.11 -13.28
C LYS A 42 17.18 -0.19 -11.78
N ARG A 43 16.34 -1.03 -11.16
CA ARG A 43 16.45 -1.41 -9.73
C ARG A 43 15.98 -2.84 -9.46
N GLN A 44 16.71 -3.54 -8.58
CA GLN A 44 16.41 -4.90 -8.13
C GLN A 44 14.92 -5.07 -7.77
N LEU A 45 14.28 -6.10 -8.31
CA LEU A 45 12.87 -6.53 -8.08
C LEU A 45 12.43 -6.44 -6.61
N SER A 46 13.36 -6.57 -5.66
CA SER A 46 13.12 -6.47 -4.22
C SER A 46 12.58 -5.11 -3.73
N ILE A 47 12.83 -4.00 -4.43
CA ILE A 47 12.33 -2.68 -4.01
C ILE A 47 10.91 -2.41 -4.50
N TRP A 48 10.58 -2.90 -5.70
CA TRP A 48 9.24 -2.78 -6.26
C TRP A 48 8.24 -3.56 -5.41
N ASP A 49 8.50 -4.85 -5.18
CA ASP A 49 7.67 -5.71 -4.33
C ASP A 49 7.44 -5.10 -2.96
N ARG A 50 8.50 -4.53 -2.37
CA ARG A 50 8.43 -3.88 -1.07
C ARG A 50 7.55 -2.63 -1.11
N LEU A 51 7.71 -1.76 -2.10
CA LEU A 51 6.90 -0.53 -2.22
C LEU A 51 5.44 -0.86 -2.50
N MET A 52 5.18 -1.83 -3.37
CA MET A 52 3.85 -2.31 -3.68
C MET A 52 3.19 -2.97 -2.47
N PHE A 53 3.94 -3.73 -1.68
CA PHE A 53 3.45 -4.31 -0.43
C PHE A 53 3.04 -3.24 0.59
N ILE A 54 3.84 -2.18 0.74
CA ILE A 54 3.49 -1.04 1.61
C ILE A 54 2.28 -0.29 1.06
N ALA A 55 2.22 -0.05 -0.25
CA ALA A 55 1.10 0.62 -0.90
C ALA A 55 -0.21 -0.16 -0.74
N ALA A 56 -0.19 -1.47 -0.95
CA ALA A 56 -1.30 -2.37 -0.69
C ALA A 56 -1.74 -2.32 0.78
N THR A 57 -0.79 -2.35 1.71
CA THR A 57 -1.07 -2.29 3.15
C THR A 57 -1.74 -0.96 3.54
N ALA A 58 -1.25 0.17 3.03
CA ALA A 58 -1.85 1.48 3.25
C ALA A 58 -3.26 1.57 2.66
N THR A 59 -3.44 1.02 1.45
CA THR A 59 -4.74 0.98 0.76
C THR A 59 -5.76 0.22 1.59
N ALA A 60 -5.40 -1.00 2.02
CA ALA A 60 -6.24 -1.84 2.85
C ALA A 60 -6.60 -1.16 4.18
N LEU A 61 -5.62 -0.53 4.83
CA LEU A 61 -5.79 0.18 6.09
C LEU A 61 -6.77 1.35 5.96
N LEU A 62 -6.61 2.21 4.95
CA LEU A 62 -7.44 3.40 4.78
C LEU A 62 -8.87 3.05 4.35
N GLN A 63 -9.06 1.98 3.57
CA GLN A 63 -10.40 1.45 3.28
C GLN A 63 -11.11 0.91 4.53
N LEU A 64 -10.36 0.47 5.54
CA LEU A 64 -10.88 -0.02 6.82
C LEU A 64 -11.20 1.11 7.80
N GLU A 65 -10.52 2.26 7.70
CA GLU A 65 -10.67 3.38 8.63
C GLU A 65 -12.12 3.83 8.77
N SER A 66 -12.82 4.01 7.65
CA SER A 66 -14.25 4.39 7.63
C SER A 66 -15.21 3.32 8.17
N ARG A 67 -14.72 2.09 8.41
CA ARG A 67 -15.51 0.92 8.82
C ARG A 67 -15.30 0.53 10.27
N MET A 68 -14.38 1.19 10.97
CA MET A 68 -14.02 0.90 12.35
C MET A 68 -14.23 2.11 13.25
N LYS A 69 -14.53 1.86 14.53
CA LYS A 69 -14.50 2.92 15.54
C LYS A 69 -13.07 3.42 15.71
N ALA A 70 -12.87 4.72 15.86
CA ALA A 70 -11.55 5.35 15.96
C ALA A 70 -10.63 4.68 17.00
N LYS A 71 -11.15 4.34 18.19
CA LYS A 71 -10.37 3.66 19.24
C LYS A 71 -9.91 2.26 18.83
N ASP A 72 -10.77 1.52 18.13
CA ASP A 72 -10.43 0.18 17.65
C ASP A 72 -9.46 0.25 16.47
N PHE A 73 -9.61 1.26 15.60
CA PHE A 73 -8.69 1.52 14.51
C PHE A 73 -7.27 1.84 15.01
N GLN A 74 -7.13 2.72 16.01
CA GLN A 74 -5.82 3.00 16.62
C GLN A 74 -5.17 1.75 17.21
N GLY A 75 -5.96 0.92 17.91
CA GLY A 75 -5.47 -0.35 18.46
C GLY A 75 -5.05 -1.33 17.37
N PHE A 76 -5.82 -1.42 16.29
CA PHE A 76 -5.50 -2.24 15.12
C PHE A 76 -4.25 -1.75 14.40
N PHE A 77 -4.15 -0.44 14.12
CA PHE A 77 -3.00 0.18 13.46
C PHE A 77 -1.69 -0.08 14.20
N LYS A 78 -1.69 0.09 15.53
CA LYS A 78 -0.52 -0.24 16.35
C LYS A 78 -0.08 -1.71 16.18
N VAL A 79 -1.03 -2.65 16.22
CA VAL A 79 -0.76 -4.08 16.06
C VAL A 79 -0.31 -4.40 14.63
N LEU A 80 -0.85 -3.71 13.63
CA LEU A 80 -0.44 -3.82 12.24
C LEU A 80 1.03 -3.41 12.08
N CYS A 81 1.43 -2.24 12.59
CA CYS A 81 2.82 -1.79 12.58
C CYS A 81 3.77 -2.77 13.29
N GLU A 82 3.35 -3.34 14.43
CA GLU A 82 4.10 -4.40 15.11
C GLU A 82 4.25 -5.69 14.29
N GLN A 83 3.23 -6.07 13.50
CA GLN A 83 3.36 -7.24 12.61
C GLN A 83 4.19 -6.90 11.37
N LEU A 84 4.02 -5.69 10.81
CA LEU A 84 4.74 -5.24 9.64
C LEU A 84 6.25 -5.19 9.88
N ARG A 85 6.69 -4.68 11.04
CA ARG A 85 8.11 -4.69 11.45
C ARG A 85 8.79 -6.05 11.48
N LYS A 86 8.02 -7.13 11.63
CA LYS A 86 8.57 -8.50 11.62
C LYS A 86 8.84 -9.01 10.22
N VAL A 87 8.15 -8.45 9.22
CA VAL A 87 8.27 -8.81 7.81
C VAL A 87 9.23 -7.85 7.11
N ASP A 88 9.17 -6.57 7.46
CA ASP A 88 10.04 -5.51 6.98
C ASP A 88 10.44 -4.60 8.16
N PRO A 89 11.72 -4.59 8.59
CA PRO A 89 12.17 -3.81 9.73
C PRO A 89 11.88 -2.30 9.68
N LYS A 90 11.68 -1.71 8.50
CA LYS A 90 11.30 -0.29 8.33
C LYS A 90 9.91 -0.11 7.71
N GLY A 91 9.11 -1.17 7.66
CA GLY A 91 7.82 -1.15 7.00
C GLY A 91 6.81 -0.23 7.68
N ASP A 92 6.85 -0.12 9.01
CA ASP A 92 5.96 0.80 9.75
C ASP A 92 6.30 2.28 9.52
N GLU A 93 7.58 2.62 9.42
CA GLU A 93 8.03 3.96 9.04
C GLU A 93 7.53 4.32 7.63
N MET A 94 7.70 3.41 6.65
CA MET A 94 7.25 3.63 5.28
C MET A 94 5.72 3.71 5.16
N LEU A 95 5.00 2.84 5.87
CA LEU A 95 3.54 2.87 5.94
C LEU A 95 3.04 4.20 6.50
N THR A 96 3.64 4.68 7.59
CA THR A 96 3.29 5.96 8.21
C THR A 96 3.56 7.12 7.26
N HIS A 97 4.72 7.13 6.59
CA HIS A 97 5.06 8.13 5.59
C HIS A 97 4.05 8.17 4.43
N LEU A 98 3.64 7.01 3.91
CA LEU A 98 2.66 6.92 2.84
C LEU A 98 1.28 7.41 3.30
N VAL A 99 0.81 7.00 4.49
CA VAL A 99 -0.48 7.46 5.03
C VAL A 99 -0.48 8.98 5.21
N MET A 100 0.59 9.55 5.77
CA MET A 100 0.74 11.01 5.88
C MET A 100 0.75 11.69 4.51
N PHE A 101 1.46 11.13 3.54
CA PHE A 101 1.51 11.63 2.17
C PHE A 101 0.12 11.66 1.52
N ILE A 102 -0.67 10.59 1.68
CA ILE A 102 -2.03 10.51 1.15
C ILE A 102 -2.93 11.57 1.80
N HIS A 103 -2.93 11.68 3.13
CA HIS A 103 -3.75 12.68 3.82
C HIS A 103 -3.37 14.11 3.41
N GLN A 104 -2.08 14.43 3.35
CA GLN A 104 -1.61 15.74 2.91
C GLN A 104 -2.11 16.05 1.50
N ARG A 105 -2.05 15.08 0.56
CA ARG A 105 -2.51 15.30 -0.82
C ARG A 105 -4.02 15.41 -0.94
N ALA A 106 -4.78 14.74 -0.06
CA ALA A 106 -6.22 14.88 0.02
C ALA A 106 -6.63 16.32 0.39
N GLU A 107 -5.85 17.03 1.22
CA GLU A 107 -6.08 18.46 1.53
C GLU A 107 -6.00 19.36 0.28
N TYR A 108 -5.25 18.94 -0.74
CA TYR A 108 -5.13 19.63 -2.03
C TYR A 108 -6.09 19.07 -3.10
N GLY A 109 -7.03 18.19 -2.73
CA GLY A 109 -8.01 17.61 -3.66
C GLY A 109 -7.45 16.57 -4.62
N VAL A 110 -6.27 16.01 -4.34
CA VAL A 110 -5.71 14.93 -5.16
C VAL A 110 -6.43 13.62 -4.84
N PRO A 111 -6.90 12.87 -5.85
CA PRO A 111 -7.53 11.57 -5.64
C PRO A 111 -6.64 10.59 -4.88
N PHE A 112 -7.27 9.70 -4.12
CA PHE A 112 -6.62 8.69 -3.30
C PHE A 112 -5.73 7.76 -4.13
N GLU A 113 -6.26 7.26 -5.23
CA GLU A 113 -5.63 6.34 -6.16
C GLU A 113 -4.39 6.99 -6.80
N THR A 114 -4.53 8.25 -7.22
CA THR A 114 -3.43 9.05 -7.75
C THR A 114 -2.33 9.25 -6.71
N SER A 115 -2.69 9.47 -5.45
CA SER A 115 -1.73 9.66 -4.36
C SER A 115 -0.91 8.38 -4.10
N ILE A 116 -1.55 7.21 -4.08
CA ILE A 116 -0.86 5.93 -3.90
C ILE A 116 0.14 5.68 -5.04
N GLY A 117 -0.32 5.72 -6.30
CA GLY A 117 0.56 5.44 -7.42
C GLY A 117 1.69 6.46 -7.57
N SER A 118 1.43 7.74 -7.28
CA SER A 118 2.47 8.77 -7.31
C SER A 118 3.57 8.51 -6.28
N TRP A 119 3.20 8.04 -5.09
CA TRP A 119 4.17 7.70 -4.05
C TRP A 119 5.03 6.52 -4.47
N VAL A 120 4.42 5.48 -5.03
CA VAL A 120 5.13 4.30 -5.56
C VAL A 120 6.16 4.74 -6.61
N ILE A 121 5.72 5.47 -7.64
CA ILE A 121 6.59 5.94 -8.74
C ILE A 121 7.73 6.82 -8.21
N SER A 122 7.43 7.75 -7.28
CA SER A 122 8.44 8.64 -6.69
C SER A 122 9.53 7.86 -5.94
N ASN A 123 9.16 6.82 -5.19
CA ASN A 123 10.10 6.02 -4.41
C ASN A 123 10.93 5.06 -5.28
N ILE A 124 10.34 4.53 -6.36
CA ILE A 124 11.06 3.72 -7.35
C ILE A 124 12.12 4.57 -8.04
N LYS A 125 11.71 5.74 -8.54
CA LYS A 125 12.60 6.67 -9.24
C LYS A 125 13.71 7.18 -8.33
N GLY A 126 13.41 7.42 -7.05
CA GLY A 126 14.34 8.04 -6.10
C GLY A 126 14.63 9.52 -6.40
N ALA A 127 13.82 10.13 -7.27
CA ALA A 127 13.85 11.53 -7.66
C ALA A 127 12.43 11.99 -7.99
N ALA A 128 12.22 13.30 -8.19
CA ALA A 128 10.92 13.82 -8.58
C ALA A 128 10.46 13.21 -9.92
N PRO A 129 9.30 12.54 -9.98
CA PRO A 129 8.76 12.02 -11.23
C PRO A 129 8.28 13.17 -12.12
N THR A 130 8.38 12.97 -13.43
CA THR A 130 7.84 13.86 -14.45
C THR A 130 6.34 13.64 -14.58
N GLU A 131 5.62 14.60 -15.18
CA GLU A 131 4.19 14.45 -15.44
C GLU A 131 3.88 13.22 -16.31
N ALA A 132 4.74 12.95 -17.30
CA ALA A 132 4.61 11.78 -18.17
C ALA A 132 4.76 10.45 -17.40
N GLU A 133 5.63 10.40 -16.39
CA GLU A 133 5.76 9.22 -15.53
C GLU A 133 4.58 9.09 -14.56
N LEU A 134 4.00 10.20 -14.10
CA LEU A 134 2.83 10.19 -13.22
C LEU A 134 1.52 9.80 -13.91
N ILE A 135 1.50 9.69 -15.24
CA ILE A 135 0.28 9.32 -15.98
C ILE A 135 -0.27 7.93 -15.58
N VAL A 136 0.61 7.02 -15.14
CA VAL A 136 0.23 5.67 -14.69
C VAL A 136 -0.10 5.61 -13.20
N ALA A 137 0.10 6.69 -12.45
CA ALA A 137 -0.18 6.72 -11.01
C ALA A 137 -1.62 6.35 -10.65
N PRO A 138 -2.67 6.90 -11.32
CA PRO A 138 -4.04 6.52 -11.01
C PRO A 138 -4.29 5.03 -11.23
N GLN A 139 -3.75 4.44 -12.31
CA GLN A 139 -3.93 3.03 -12.65
C GLN A 139 -3.35 2.10 -11.58
N ILE A 140 -2.17 2.41 -11.04
CA ILE A 140 -1.56 1.65 -9.93
C ILE A 140 -2.47 1.71 -8.69
N GLY A 141 -2.98 2.89 -8.36
CA GLY A 141 -3.83 3.09 -7.20
C GLY A 141 -5.20 2.42 -7.33
N GLU A 142 -5.87 2.58 -8.47
CA GLU A 142 -7.15 1.92 -8.78
C GLU A 142 -7.01 0.41 -8.70
N TYR A 143 -5.95 -0.13 -9.31
CA TYR A 143 -5.67 -1.56 -9.27
C TYR A 143 -5.58 -2.09 -7.83
N LEU A 144 -4.83 -1.40 -6.96
CA LEU A 144 -4.72 -1.77 -5.55
C LEU A 144 -6.05 -1.63 -4.82
N ALA A 145 -6.77 -0.53 -5.06
CA ALA A 145 -8.05 -0.26 -4.41
C ALA A 145 -9.09 -1.34 -4.77
N ASP A 146 -9.16 -1.73 -6.03
CA ASP A 146 -10.08 -2.77 -6.53
C ASP A 146 -9.68 -4.17 -6.04
N SER A 147 -8.40 -4.51 -6.11
CA SER A 147 -7.89 -5.82 -5.67
C SER A 147 -8.10 -6.07 -4.19
N LEU A 148 -8.04 -5.00 -3.39
CA LEU A 148 -8.26 -5.02 -1.95
C LEU A 148 -9.71 -4.71 -1.58
N ASN A 149 -10.56 -4.39 -2.54
CA ASN A 149 -11.96 -4.12 -2.23
C ASN A 149 -12.57 -5.33 -1.51
N SER A 150 -13.26 -5.07 -0.42
CA SER A 150 -13.89 -6.09 0.43
C SER A 150 -12.93 -7.04 1.15
N TRP A 151 -11.62 -6.77 1.22
CA TRP A 151 -10.67 -7.56 2.01
C TRP A 151 -11.13 -7.70 3.47
N TRP A 152 -11.72 -6.62 4.01
CA TRP A 152 -12.22 -6.55 5.39
C TRP A 152 -13.47 -7.42 5.63
N THR A 153 -14.12 -7.95 4.60
CA THR A 153 -15.27 -8.88 4.80
C THR A 153 -14.79 -10.25 5.29
N ARG A 154 -13.49 -10.52 5.15
CA ARG A 154 -12.84 -11.78 5.55
C ARG A 154 -12.36 -11.77 7.02
N ILE A 155 -12.61 -10.68 7.78
CA ILE A 155 -12.14 -10.48 9.16
C ILE A 155 -13.27 -10.28 10.17
#